data_AF-A0A7K0SYN4-F1
#
_entry.id   AF-A0A7K0SYN4-F1
#
_cell.length_a   1.000
_cell.length_b   1.000
_cell.length_c   1.000
_cell.angle_alpha   90.00
_cell.angle_beta   90.00
_cell.angle_gamma   90.00
#
_symmetry.space_group_name_H-M   'P 1'
#
loop_
_entity.id
_entity.type
_entity.pdbx_description
1 polymer ?
#
loop_
_entity_poly.entity_id
_entity_poly.type
_entity_poly.pdbx_seq_one_letter_code
_entity_poly.pdbx_strand_id
1 'polypeptide(L)' 'MTHDEIWCDVPLSVARQRFESRALERHWIHSESPGSTESDWEMWEGIAQPLGLGTVHRVDMTKPVDIQNLIHALGK' A
#
# COMPACT_ATOMS: atom_id res chain seq x y z
N MET A 1 -11.34 -15.46 17.74
CA MET A 1 -10.99 -14.03 17.64
C MET A 1 -10.89 -13.72 16.16
N THR A 2 -11.80 -12.92 15.62
CA THR A 2 -11.76 -12.48 14.22
C THR A 2 -10.85 -11.27 14.12
N HIS A 3 -9.91 -11.29 13.17
CA HIS A 3 -9.08 -10.13 12.87
C HIS A 3 -9.64 -9.43 11.63
N ASP A 4 -9.43 -8.12 11.54
CA ASP A 4 -9.67 -7.35 10.32
C ASP A 4 -8.33 -7.07 9.66
N GLU A 5 -8.28 -7.20 8.34
CA GLU A 5 -7.14 -6.86 7.51
C GLU A 5 -7.50 -5.67 6.63
N ILE A 6 -6.71 -4.60 6.69
CA ILE A 6 -6.89 -3.43 5.82
C ILE A 6 -5.92 -3.54 4.66
N TRP A 7 -6.46 -3.78 3.47
CA TRP A 7 -5.67 -3.83 2.24
C TRP A 7 -5.75 -2.48 1.52
N CYS A 8 -4.68 -1.69 1.62
CA CYS A 8 -4.54 -0.40 0.96
C CYS A 8 -4.10 -0.59 -0.49
N ASP A 9 -5.01 -0.36 -1.43
CA ASP A 9 -4.83 -0.62 -2.86
C ASP A 9 -4.65 0.68 -3.65
N VAL A 10 -3.72 0.68 -4.61
CA VAL A 10 -3.43 1.81 -5.49
C VAL A 10 -2.73 1.31 -6.76
N PRO A 11 -2.99 1.90 -7.94
CA PRO A 11 -2.26 1.53 -9.15
C PRO A 11 -0.75 1.68 -8.98
N LEU A 12 0.02 0.76 -9.56
CA LEU A 12 1.48 0.74 -9.46
C LEU A 12 2.13 2.08 -9.84
N SER A 13 1.66 2.70 -10.93
CA SER A 13 2.18 3.99 -11.40
C SER A 13 2.04 5.10 -10.36
N VAL A 14 0.95 5.11 -9.60
CA VAL A 14 0.70 6.08 -8.53
C VAL A 14 1.53 5.75 -7.28
N ALA A 15 1.66 4.47 -6.93
CA ALA A 15 2.53 4.04 -5.82
C ALA A 15 3.97 4.51 -6.04
N ARG A 16 4.50 4.25 -7.23
CA ARG A 16 5.85 4.61 -7.62
C ARG A 16 6.07 6.12 -7.66
N GLN A 17 5.17 6.87 -8.30
CA GLN A 17 5.27 8.33 -8.33
C GLN A 17 5.37 8.92 -6.91
N ARG A 18 4.52 8.45 -5.99
CA ARG A 18 4.53 8.90 -4.59
C ARG A 18 5.79 8.46 -3.83
N PHE A 19 6.37 7.33 -4.20
CA PHE A 19 7.63 6.86 -3.63
C PHE A 19 8.78 7.75 -4.09
N GLU A 20 8.93 7.97 -5.41
CA GLU A 20 10.00 8.77 -6.00
C GLU A 20 9.97 10.22 -5.49
N SER A 21 8.78 10.80 -5.34
CA SER A 21 8.62 12.16 -4.82
C SER A 21 9.10 12.33 -3.37
N ARG A 22 9.20 11.24 -2.60
CA ARG A 22 9.63 11.24 -1.19
C ARG A 22 11.02 10.66 -1.00
N ALA A 23 11.57 9.93 -1.98
CA ALA A 23 12.81 9.18 -1.87
C ALA A 23 13.99 10.06 -1.43
N LEU A 24 14.08 11.29 -1.94
CA LEU A 24 15.15 12.24 -1.61
C LEU A 24 15.04 12.80 -0.17
N GLU A 25 13.87 12.75 0.45
CA GLU A 25 13.63 13.24 1.82
C GLU A 25 13.73 12.12 2.86
N ARG A 26 13.92 10.86 2.43
CA ARG A 26 14.00 9.74 3.36
C ARG A 26 15.29 9.80 4.18
N HIS A 27 15.16 9.38 5.44
CA HIS A 27 16.31 9.23 6.33
C HIS A 27 17.34 8.28 5.72
N TRP A 28 18.63 8.55 5.90
CA TRP A 28 19.74 7.82 5.27
C TRP A 28 19.76 6.31 5.56
N ILE A 29 19.16 5.85 6.65
CA ILE A 29 19.02 4.40 6.93
C ILE A 29 18.05 3.70 5.97
N HIS A 30 17.18 4.48 5.34
CA HIS A 30 16.33 4.09 4.22
C HIS A 30 16.90 4.62 2.91
N SER A 31 18.22 4.84 2.82
CA SER A 31 18.86 5.07 1.54
C SER A 31 18.52 3.87 0.66
N GLU A 32 17.71 4.14 -0.36
CA GLU A 32 17.31 3.15 -1.34
C GLU A 32 18.57 2.43 -1.80
N SER A 33 18.63 1.10 -1.60
CA SER A 33 19.59 0.33 -2.37
C SER A 33 19.31 0.61 -3.85
N PRO A 34 20.32 0.60 -4.75
CA PRO A 34 20.12 0.81 -6.19
C PRO A 34 19.16 -0.17 -6.90
N GLY A 35 18.36 -0.97 -6.18
CA GLY A 35 17.62 -2.13 -6.62
C GLY A 35 16.11 -2.05 -6.43
N SER A 36 15.49 -0.90 -6.69
CA SER A 36 14.08 -0.86 -7.10
C SER A 36 14.02 -0.54 -8.59
N THR A 37 14.46 -1.51 -9.39
CA THR A 37 14.37 -1.46 -10.84
C THR A 37 12.91 -1.52 -11.27
N GLU A 38 12.61 -1.16 -12.53
CA GLU A 38 11.28 -1.36 -13.13
C GLU A 38 10.75 -2.78 -12.88
N SER A 39 11.61 -3.78 -13.07
CA SER A 39 11.28 -5.19 -12.87
C SER A 39 10.92 -5.55 -11.43
N ASP A 40 11.46 -4.84 -10.43
CA ASP A 40 11.10 -5.10 -9.03
C ASP A 40 9.68 -4.62 -8.74
N TRP A 41 9.30 -3.46 -9.28
CA TRP A 41 7.96 -2.90 -9.16
C TRP A 41 6.87 -3.77 -9.82
N GLU A 42 7.12 -4.24 -11.04
CA GLU A 42 6.22 -5.16 -11.74
C GLU A 42 6.09 -6.50 -11.01
N MET A 43 7.22 -7.02 -10.49
CA MET A 43 7.22 -8.24 -9.68
C MET A 43 6.37 -8.07 -8.42
N TRP A 44 6.53 -6.96 -7.69
CA TRP A 44 5.77 -6.68 -6.48
C TRP A 44 4.28 -6.55 -6.75
N GLU A 45 3.88 -5.84 -7.82
CA GLU A 45 2.47 -5.77 -8.24
C GLU A 45 1.91 -7.17 -8.55
N GLY A 46 2.68 -7.99 -9.27
CA GLY A 46 2.25 -9.34 -9.65
C GLY A 46 2.08 -10.33 -8.49
N ILE A 47 2.77 -10.13 -7.37
CA ILE A 47 2.68 -11.00 -6.18
C ILE A 47 1.87 -10.39 -5.02
N ALA A 48 1.45 -9.13 -5.14
CA ALA A 48 0.75 -8.43 -4.08
C ALA A 48 -0.62 -9.07 -3.80
N GLN A 49 -0.81 -9.51 -2.55
CA GLN A 49 -2.07 -10.06 -2.07
C GLN A 49 -2.22 -9.83 -0.57
N PRO A 50 -3.46 -9.83 -0.04
CA PRO A 50 -3.70 -9.83 1.40
C PRO A 50 -2.95 -10.97 2.12
N LEU A 51 -2.53 -10.71 3.36
CA LEU A 51 -1.85 -11.63 4.25
C LEU A 51 -2.74 -12.79 4.70
N GLY A 52 -4.07 -12.65 4.58
CA GLY A 52 -5.02 -13.70 4.94
C GLY A 52 -5.21 -13.84 6.44
N LEU A 53 -5.04 -12.74 7.19
CA LEU A 53 -5.12 -12.73 8.65
C LEU A 53 -6.56 -12.69 9.17
N GLY A 54 -7.52 -12.28 8.31
CA GLY A 54 -8.93 -12.18 8.66
C GLY A 54 -9.79 -11.57 7.55
N THR A 55 -10.86 -10.88 7.92
CA THR A 55 -11.75 -10.21 6.95
C THR A 55 -11.00 -9.09 6.25
N VAL A 56 -10.90 -9.16 4.93
CA VAL A 56 -10.16 -8.18 4.13
C VAL A 56 -11.07 -7.00 3.74
N HIS A 57 -10.70 -5.81 4.18
CA HIS A 57 -11.29 -4.53 3.81
C HIS A 57 -10.38 -3.83 2.81
N ARG A 58 -10.80 -3.74 1.55
CA ARG A 58 -10.04 -3.07 0.50
C ARG A 58 -10.31 -1.56 0.51
N VAL A 59 -9.23 -0.77 0.53
CA VAL A 59 -9.28 0.69 0.58
C VAL A 59 -8.60 1.25 -0.66
N ASP A 60 -9.36 1.99 -1.48
CA ASP A 60 -8.83 2.72 -2.62
C ASP A 60 -8.03 3.95 -2.14
N MET A 61 -6.72 3.92 -2.39
CA MET A 61 -5.78 4.97 -2.00
C MET A 61 -5.43 5.93 -3.16
N THR A 62 -6.18 5.90 -4.27
CA THR A 62 -6.05 6.91 -5.34
C THR A 62 -6.50 8.30 -4.88
N LYS A 63 -7.29 8.36 -3.81
CA LYS A 63 -7.86 9.56 -3.17
C LYS A 63 -7.66 9.49 -1.65
N PRO A 64 -7.88 10.58 -0.91
CA PRO A 64 -7.94 10.53 0.54
C PRO A 64 -8.93 9.45 1.02
N VAL A 65 -8.53 8.69 2.04
CA VAL A 65 -9.36 7.62 2.60
C VAL A 65 -10.63 8.21 3.19
N ASP A 66 -11.78 7.64 2.82
CA ASP A 66 -13.04 7.89 3.50
C ASP A 66 -13.04 7.13 4.83
N ILE A 67 -12.62 7.81 5.89
CA ILE A 67 -12.52 7.26 7.24
C ILE A 67 -13.88 6.82 7.79
N GLN A 68 -14.96 7.54 7.46
CA GLN A 68 -16.29 7.21 7.97
C GLN A 68 -16.80 5.93 7.33
N ASN A 69 -16.61 5.78 6.01
CA ASN A 69 -16.96 4.55 5.31
C ASN A 69 -16.12 3.36 5.81
N LEU A 70 -14.82 3.57 6.08
CA LEU A 70 -13.96 2.51 6.61
C LEU A 70 -14.39 2.06 8.02
N ILE A 71 -14.70 2.99 8.93
CA ILE A 71 -15.20 2.68 10.28
C ILE A 71 -16.50 1.88 10.19
N HIS A 72 -17.42 2.30 9.31
CA HIS A 72 -18.67 1.60 9.08
C HIS A 72 -18.45 0.16 8.57
N ALA A 73 -17.53 -0.03 7.62
CA ALA A 73 -17.17 -1.35 7.09
C ALA A 73 -16.57 -2.28 8.15
N LEU A 74 -15.87 -1.71 9.14
CA LEU A 74 -15.31 -2.45 10.28
C LEU A 74 -16.35 -2.81 11.36
N GLY A 75 -17.60 -2.36 11.21
CA GLY A 75 -18.64 -2.56 12.22
C GLY A 75 -18.35 -1.84 13.54
N LYS A 76 -17.64 -0.70 13.47
CA LYS A 76 -17.24 0.11 14.64
C LYS A 76 -17.99 1.43 14.70
#